data_AF-A0A0L0GV46-F1
#
_entry.id   AF-A0A0L0GV46-F1
#
_cell.length_a   1.000
_cell.length_b   1.000
_cell.length_c   1.000
_cell.angle_alpha   90.00
_cell.angle_beta   90.00
_cell.angle_gamma   90.00
#
_symmetry.space_group_name_H-M   'P 1'
#
loop_
_entity.id
_entity.type
_entity.pdbx_description
1 polymer ?
#
loop_
_entity_poly.entity_id
_entity_poly.type
_entity_poly.pdbx_seq_one_letter_code
_entity_poly.pdbx_strand_id
1 'polypeptide(L)' 'MSDETKLFAAAIMANKNAWSSLVGVLAAQGAIDIRKLSNDLKRVQNAHYDNGQHELAEALDLHLHALEGWHQQGY' A
#
# COMPACT_ATOMS: atom_id res chain seq x y z
N MET A 1 19.26 7.98 9.20
CA MET A 1 18.62 6.87 8.47
C MET A 1 19.10 5.57 9.10
N SER A 2 18.21 4.74 9.64
CA SER A 2 18.58 3.45 10.20
C SER A 2 18.49 2.36 9.12
N ASP A 3 19.32 1.32 9.24
CA ASP A 3 19.24 0.14 8.38
C ASP A 3 17.88 -0.56 8.50
N GLU A 4 17.23 -0.39 9.65
CA GLU A 4 15.90 -0.88 9.94
C GLU A 4 14.82 -0.30 9.01
N THR A 5 14.81 1.03 8.78
CA THR A 5 13.85 1.66 7.84
C THR A 5 13.96 1.07 6.44
N LYS A 6 15.18 0.79 5.97
CA LYS A 6 15.42 0.17 4.66
C LYS A 6 14.93 -1.26 4.58
N LEU A 7 15.16 -2.05 5.65
CA LEU A 7 14.66 -3.42 5.72
C LEU A 7 13.13 -3.47 5.73
N PHE A 8 12.48 -2.55 6.44
CA PHE A 8 11.02 -2.44 6.42
C PHE A 8 10.48 -2.04 5.05
N ALA A 9 11.09 -1.05 4.39
CA ALA A 9 10.72 -0.65 3.03
C ALA A 9 10.84 -1.83 2.06
N ALA A 10 11.96 -2.57 2.13
CA ALA A 10 12.18 -3.77 1.32
C ALA A 10 11.13 -4.86 1.59
N ALA A 11 10.75 -5.08 2.85
CA ALA A 11 9.72 -6.05 3.22
C ALA A 11 8.34 -5.65 2.68
N ILE A 12 7.97 -4.36 2.75
CA ILE A 12 6.73 -3.84 2.15
C ILE A 12 6.73 -4.14 0.65
N MET A 13 7.78 -3.75 -0.07
CA MET A 13 7.88 -3.98 -1.52
C MET A 13 7.83 -5.47 -1.89
N ALA A 14 8.53 -6.33 -1.16
CA ALA A 14 8.56 -7.77 -1.42
C ALA A 14 7.19 -8.44 -1.21
N ASN A 15 6.36 -7.91 -0.30
CA ASN A 15 5.06 -8.48 0.02
C ASN A 15 3.94 -8.09 -0.98
N LYS A 16 4.23 -7.25 -1.98
CA LYS A 16 3.22 -6.68 -2.89
C LYS A 16 2.25 -7.72 -3.45
N ASN A 17 2.75 -8.84 -3.98
CA ASN A 17 1.90 -9.84 -4.63
C ASN A 17 0.97 -10.55 -3.64
N ALA A 18 1.49 -11.00 -2.50
CA ALA A 18 0.69 -11.68 -1.50
C ALA A 18 -0.34 -10.73 -0.87
N TRP A 19 0.05 -9.48 -0.62
CA TRP A 19 -0.88 -8.43 -0.19
C TRP A 19 -1.99 -8.19 -1.21
N SER A 20 -1.65 -8.00 -2.50
CA SER A 20 -2.65 -7.77 -3.54
C SER A 20 -3.61 -8.95 -3.68
N SER A 21 -3.14 -10.20 -3.61
CA SER A 21 -4.03 -11.36 -3.62
C SER A 21 -5.00 -11.35 -2.43
N LEU A 22 -4.51 -11.06 -1.22
CA LEU A 22 -5.35 -10.99 -0.03
C LEU A 22 -6.41 -9.88 -0.13
N VAL A 23 -6.00 -8.68 -0.52
CA VAL A 23 -6.93 -7.55 -0.69
C VAL A 23 -7.99 -7.87 -1.75
N GLY A 24 -7.59 -8.46 -2.87
CA GLY A 24 -8.53 -8.86 -3.92
C GLY A 24 -9.60 -9.85 -3.42
N VAL A 25 -9.19 -10.85 -2.63
CA VAL A 25 -10.11 -11.82 -2.02
C VAL A 25 -11.06 -11.14 -1.03
N LEU A 26 -10.53 -10.29 -0.14
CA LEU A 26 -11.35 -9.60 0.87
C LEU A 26 -12.35 -8.63 0.22
N ALA A 27 -11.95 -7.94 -0.85
CA ALA A 27 -12.82 -7.03 -1.59
C ALA A 27 -13.92 -7.79 -2.33
N ALA A 28 -13.59 -8.92 -2.98
CA ALA A 28 -14.58 -9.77 -3.62
C ALA A 28 -15.62 -10.35 -2.64
N GLN A 29 -15.25 -10.53 -1.37
CA GLN A 29 -16.16 -10.93 -0.30
C GLN A 29 -16.95 -9.76 0.31
N GLY A 30 -16.70 -8.52 -0.12
CA GLY A 30 -17.28 -7.32 0.47
C GLY A 30 -16.78 -7.01 1.89
N ALA A 31 -15.70 -7.66 2.34
CA ALA A 31 -15.14 -7.46 3.67
C ALA A 31 -14.37 -6.14 3.79
N ILE A 32 -13.90 -5.59 2.67
CA ILE A 32 -13.21 -4.30 2.60
C ILE A 32 -13.74 -3.48 1.42
N ASP A 33 -13.65 -2.16 1.58
CA ASP A 33 -13.90 -1.18 0.53
C ASP A 33 -12.55 -0.69 -0.01
N ILE A 34 -12.29 -0.96 -1.30
CA ILE A 34 -11.02 -0.61 -1.96
C ILE A 34 -10.77 0.91 -1.94
N ARG A 35 -11.82 1.75 -2.04
CA ARG A 35 -11.66 3.21 -2.00
C ARG A 35 -11.21 3.67 -0.63
N LYS A 36 -11.82 3.12 0.42
CA LYS A 36 -11.41 3.43 1.81
C LYS A 36 -9.98 2.96 2.07
N LEU A 37 -9.65 1.74 1.67
CA LEU A 37 -8.28 1.21 1.80
C LEU A 37 -7.27 2.11 1.07
N SER A 38 -7.55 2.54 -0.15
CA SER A 38 -6.68 3.44 -0.92
C SER A 38 -6.45 4.76 -0.17
N ASN A 39 -7.51 5.39 0.34
CA ASN A 39 -7.41 6.63 1.11
C ASN A 39 -6.61 6.45 2.42
N ASP A 40 -6.81 5.34 3.11
CA ASP A 40 -6.07 5.02 4.33
C ASP A 40 -4.58 4.83 4.04
N LEU A 41 -4.25 4.12 2.96
CA LEU A 41 -2.87 3.89 2.54
C LEU A 41 -2.18 5.20 2.12
N LYS A 42 -2.88 6.10 1.41
CA LYS A 42 -2.38 7.46 1.08
C LYS A 42 -2.10 8.29 2.33
N ARG A 43 -2.96 8.17 3.35
CA ARG A 43 -2.76 8.86 4.64
C ARG A 43 -1.51 8.35 5.35
N VAL A 44 -1.30 7.04 5.37
CA VAL A 44 -0.10 6.42 5.96
C VAL A 44 1.15 6.84 5.19
N GLN A 45 1.10 6.83 3.86
CA GLN A 45 2.20 7.30 3.01
C GLN A 45 2.56 8.76 3.31
N ASN A 46 1.57 9.66 3.34
CA ASN A 46 1.81 11.08 3.64
C ASN A 46 2.39 11.25 5.04
N ALA A 47 1.93 10.50 6.04
CA ALA A 47 2.50 10.54 7.37
C ALA A 47 3.97 10.09 7.39
N HIS A 48 4.37 9.07 6.62
CA HIS A 48 5.77 8.71 6.48
C HIS A 48 6.57 9.82 5.79
N TYR A 49 6.03 10.43 4.74
CA TYR A 49 6.66 11.53 4.04
C TYR A 49 6.90 12.75 4.94
N ASP A 50 5.88 13.17 5.71
CA ASP A 50 5.95 14.31 6.63
C ASP A 50 6.97 14.09 7.77
N ASN A 51 7.21 12.82 8.14
CA ASN A 51 8.20 12.43 9.12
C ASN A 51 9.61 12.20 8.53
N GLY A 52 9.83 12.50 7.25
CA GLY A 52 11.10 12.31 6.55
C GLY A 52 11.45 10.83 6.29
N GLN A 53 10.48 9.93 6.37
CA GLN A 53 10.64 8.49 6.13
C GLN A 53 10.30 8.15 4.67
N HIS A 54 11.01 8.80 3.74
CA HIS A 54 10.70 8.76 2.31
C HIS A 54 10.73 7.33 1.74
N GLU A 55 11.65 6.46 2.18
CA GLU A 55 11.73 5.10 1.66
C GLU A 55 10.50 4.25 2.03
N LEU A 56 9.90 4.49 3.21
CA LEU A 56 8.65 3.83 3.59
C LEU A 56 7.47 4.38 2.78
N ALA A 57 7.46 5.69 2.53
CA ALA A 57 6.45 6.32 1.67
C ALA A 57 6.51 5.78 0.23
N GLU A 58 7.72 5.65 -0.34
CA GLU A 58 7.96 5.10 -1.67
C GLU A 58 7.61 3.60 -1.75
N ALA A 59 7.89 2.83 -0.70
CA ALA A 59 7.52 1.41 -0.67
C ALA A 59 5.99 1.20 -0.75
N LEU A 60 5.20 2.16 -0.27
CA LEU A 60 3.74 2.13 -0.34
C LEU A 60 3.19 2.49 -1.73
N ASP A 61 3.95 3.17 -2.60
CA ASP A 61 3.50 3.54 -3.95
C ASP A 61 3.11 2.32 -4.79
N LEU A 62 3.86 1.22 -4.68
CA LEU A 62 3.58 -0.01 -5.42
C LEU A 62 2.21 -0.61 -5.09
N HIS A 63 1.74 -0.39 -3.86
CA HIS A 63 0.45 -0.86 -3.36
C HIS A 63 -0.66 0.10 -3.80
N LEU A 64 -0.42 1.41 -3.72
CA LEU A 64 -1.35 2.44 -4.20
C LEU A 64 -1.62 2.33 -5.70
N HIS A 65 -0.59 2.19 -6.53
CA HIS A 65 -0.75 1.99 -7.96
C HIS A 65 -1.56 0.72 -8.29
N ALA A 66 -1.42 -0.34 -7.49
CA ALA A 66 -2.23 -1.56 -7.67
C ALA A 66 -3.72 -1.28 -7.42
N LEU A 67 -4.05 -0.56 -6.34
CA LEU A 67 -5.44 -0.19 -6.04
C LEU A 67 -6.03 0.78 -7.08
N GLU A 68 -5.24 1.72 -7.58
CA GLU A 68 -5.66 2.65 -8.64
C GLU A 68 -5.98 1.92 -9.95
N GLY A 69 -5.19 0.91 -10.30
CA GLY A 69 -5.48 0.03 -11.43
C GLY A 69 -6.79 -0.73 -11.28
N TRP A 70 -7.16 -1.14 -10.06
CA TRP A 70 -8.42 -1.83 -9.81
C TRP A 70 -9.64 -0.91 -9.93
N HIS A 71 -9.53 0.35 -9.49
CA HIS A 71 -10.59 1.34 -9.71
C HIS A 71 -10.91 1.56 -11.19
N GLN A 72 -9.88 1.58 -12.04
CA GLN A 72 -10.08 1.70 -13.48
C GLN A 72 -10.75 0.47 -14.09
N GLN A 73 -10.65 -0.70 -13.43
CA GLN A 73 -11.25 -1.96 -13.86
C GLN A 73 -12.67 -2.19 -13.29
N GLY A 74 -13.21 -1.25 -12.50
CA GLY A 74 -14.57 -1.33 -11.97
C GLY A 74 -14.71 -2.09 -10.64
N TYR A 75 -13.62 -2.28 -9.90
CA TYR A 75 -13.66 -2.64 -8.48
C TYR A 75 -14.00 -1.45 -7.59
#